data_AF-A0A1B6CBU4-F1
#
_entry.id   AF-A0A1B6CBU4-F1
#
_cell.length_a   1.000
_cell.length_b   1.000
_cell.length_c   1.000
_cell.angle_alpha   90.00
_cell.angle_beta   90.00
_cell.angle_gamma   90.00
#
_symmetry.space_group_name_H-M   'P 1'
#
loop_
_entity.id
_entity.type
_entity.pdbx_description
1 polymer ?
#
loop_
_entity_poly.entity_id
_entity_poly.type
_entity_poly.pdbx_seq_one_letter_code
_entity_poly.pdbx_strand_id
1 'polypeptide(L)'
;MATLLTTPPDCLYHLRSTFEKYNGTLRGVYYSLCNYALANAILKILPHSSVIVNRYWHSQAAFALALAEVEGYKISPLSHLYMWPEDLLVPDKVFFLQYSHSRPRNMQSVIRTMSRKFRDRMTQQFMRMRQPALQEIFEVQLFRQVGRILKIIAQEFPGFFSDIQ
;
A
#
# COMPACT_ATOMS: atom_id res chain seq x y z
N MET A 1 -11.05 -5.49 -18.47
CA MET A 1 -9.93 -6.21 -17.80
C MET A 1 -9.22 -5.28 -16.82
N ALA A 2 -8.47 -5.83 -15.86
CA ALA A 2 -7.71 -5.07 -14.86
C ALA A 2 -6.23 -5.46 -14.89
N THR A 3 -5.34 -4.48 -14.74
CA THR A 3 -3.89 -4.68 -14.72
C THR A 3 -3.36 -4.59 -13.29
N LEU A 4 -2.68 -5.62 -12.82
CA LEU A 4 -2.03 -5.62 -11.51
C LEU A 4 -0.61 -5.03 -11.64
N LEU A 5 -0.33 -3.98 -10.87
CA LEU A 5 1.01 -3.42 -10.72
C LEU A 5 1.50 -3.55 -9.28
N THR A 6 2.82 -3.53 -9.11
CA THR A 6 3.44 -3.66 -7.78
C THR A 6 4.54 -2.63 -7.59
N THR A 7 4.81 -2.28 -6.33
CA THR A 7 5.96 -1.44 -5.97
C THR A 7 7.12 -2.31 -5.46
N PRO A 8 8.36 -2.17 -5.98
CA PRO A 8 8.80 -1.18 -6.98
C PRO A 8 8.40 -1.55 -8.43
N PRO A 9 8.23 -0.57 -9.33
CA PRO A 9 7.93 -0.83 -10.74
C PRO A 9 9.12 -1.44 -11.47
N ASP A 10 8.87 -2.14 -12.59
CA ASP A 10 9.88 -2.88 -13.36
C ASP A 10 11.09 -2.03 -13.74
N CYS A 11 10.86 -0.77 -14.13
CA CYS A 11 11.93 0.17 -14.51
C CYS A 11 12.91 0.49 -13.37
N LEU A 12 12.52 0.28 -12.11
CA LEU A 12 13.34 0.55 -10.93
C LEU A 12 13.65 -0.72 -10.11
N TYR A 13 13.06 -1.86 -10.46
CA TYR A 13 13.20 -3.10 -9.70
C TYR A 13 14.66 -3.53 -9.52
N HIS A 14 15.49 -3.34 -10.54
CA HIS A 14 16.93 -3.66 -10.51
C HIS A 14 17.71 -2.92 -9.40
N LEU A 15 17.22 -1.78 -8.93
CA LEU A 15 17.85 -0.99 -7.86
C LEU A 15 17.42 -1.42 -6.45
N ARG A 16 16.38 -2.25 -6.35
CA ARG A 16 15.78 -2.65 -5.07
C ARG A 16 16.80 -3.23 -4.11
N SER A 17 17.64 -4.17 -4.57
CA SER A 17 18.63 -4.86 -3.73
C SER A 17 19.70 -3.92 -3.18
N THR A 18 19.99 -2.82 -3.89
CA THR A 18 20.92 -1.77 -3.46
C THR A 18 20.27 -0.94 -2.36
N PHE A 19 19.04 -0.45 -2.58
CA PHE A 19 18.38 0.46 -1.65
C PHE A 19 17.78 -0.22 -0.42
N GLU A 20 17.41 -1.50 -0.51
CA GLU A 20 16.94 -2.28 0.65
C GLU A 20 18.06 -2.56 1.67
N LYS A 21 19.34 -2.47 1.27
CA LYS A 21 20.49 -2.57 2.21
C LYS A 21 20.65 -1.33 3.07
N TYR A 22 20.24 -0.17 2.57
CA TYR A 22 20.24 1.07 3.34
C TYR A 22 19.02 1.09 4.26
N ASN A 23 19.21 1.47 5.52
CA ASN A 23 18.09 1.78 6.42
C ASN A 23 17.80 3.29 6.39
N GLY A 24 16.59 3.69 6.81
CA GLY A 24 16.24 5.11 6.95
C GLY A 24 16.03 5.84 5.62
N THR A 25 16.63 7.02 5.49
CA THR A 25 16.30 8.03 4.46
C THR A 25 16.46 7.54 3.02
N LEU A 26 17.58 6.90 2.68
CA LEU A 26 17.85 6.48 1.29
C LEU A 26 16.85 5.43 0.78
N ARG A 27 16.45 4.50 1.66
CA ARG A 27 15.38 3.54 1.36
C ARG A 27 14.06 4.28 1.15
N GLY A 28 13.76 5.26 2.00
CA GLY A 28 12.57 6.11 1.87
C GLY A 28 12.52 6.82 0.53
N VAL A 29 13.59 7.51 0.14
CA VAL A 29 13.71 8.24 -1.14
C VAL A 29 13.53 7.29 -2.34
N TYR A 30 14.17 6.13 -2.31
CA TYR A 30 14.00 5.12 -3.36
C TYR A 30 12.54 4.71 -3.55
N TYR A 31 11.82 4.42 -2.47
CA TYR A 31 10.42 4.03 -2.58
C TYR A 31 9.48 5.20 -2.89
N SER A 32 9.83 6.43 -2.50
CA SER A 32 9.13 7.63 -2.98
C SER A 32 9.24 7.73 -4.50
N LEU A 33 10.46 7.63 -5.07
CA LEU A 33 10.67 7.61 -6.51
C LEU A 33 9.87 6.49 -7.19
N CYS A 34 9.84 5.30 -6.58
CA CYS A 34 9.05 4.18 -7.09
C CYS A 34 7.55 4.50 -7.18
N ASN A 35 6.99 5.23 -6.20
CA ASN A 35 5.59 5.66 -6.26
C ASN A 35 5.35 6.60 -7.46
N TYR A 36 6.19 7.61 -7.70
CA TYR A 36 6.01 8.52 -8.84
C TYR A 36 6.22 7.81 -10.19
N ALA A 37 7.21 6.93 -10.29
CA ALA A 37 7.43 6.14 -11.49
C ALA A 37 6.23 5.22 -11.79
N LEU A 38 5.66 4.62 -10.74
CA LEU A 38 4.46 3.80 -10.83
C LEU A 38 3.23 4.64 -11.21
N ALA A 39 3.06 5.85 -10.65
CA ALA A 39 2.00 6.80 -11.01
C ALA A 39 2.00 7.10 -12.51
N ASN A 40 3.18 7.37 -13.07
CA ASN A 40 3.35 7.62 -14.50
C ASN A 40 3.01 6.39 -15.36
N ALA A 41 3.34 5.18 -14.89
CA ALA A 41 2.95 3.95 -15.57
C ALA A 41 1.42 3.75 -15.54
N ILE A 42 0.78 4.02 -14.40
CA ILE A 42 -0.68 3.93 -14.23
C ILE A 42 -1.38 4.87 -15.22
N LEU A 43 -0.96 6.14 -15.32
CA LEU A 43 -1.56 7.12 -16.24
C LEU A 43 -1.58 6.67 -17.71
N LYS A 44 -0.61 5.85 -18.13
CA LYS A 44 -0.54 5.30 -19.49
C LYS A 44 -1.48 4.09 -19.70
N ILE A 45 -1.85 3.39 -18.62
CA ILE A 45 -2.69 2.19 -18.66
C ILE A 45 -4.17 2.55 -18.49
N LEU A 46 -4.48 3.56 -17.66
CA LEU A 46 -5.85 3.98 -17.32
C LEU A 46 -6.79 4.19 -18.53
N PRO A 47 -6.35 4.70 -19.70
CA PRO A 47 -7.23 4.83 -20.87
C PRO A 47 -7.74 3.50 -21.42
N HIS A 48 -7.08 2.38 -21.10
CA HIS A 48 -7.33 1.07 -21.70
C HIS A 48 -7.80 0.02 -20.69
N SER A 49 -7.45 0.17 -19.42
CA SER A 49 -7.67 -0.84 -18.40
C SER A 49 -7.72 -0.21 -17.01
N SER A 50 -8.53 -0.81 -16.14
CA SER A 50 -8.48 -0.50 -14.71
C SER A 50 -7.18 -1.00 -14.10
N VAL A 51 -6.70 -0.35 -13.03
CA VAL A 51 -5.42 -0.71 -12.42
C VAL A 51 -5.59 -1.05 -10.95
N ILE A 52 -5.05 -2.20 -10.56
CA ILE A 52 -4.93 -2.62 -9.16
C ILE A 52 -3.47 -2.49 -8.76
N VAL A 53 -3.19 -1.80 -7.65
CA VAL A 53 -1.81 -1.59 -7.19
C VAL A 53 -1.58 -2.30 -5.87
N ASN A 54 -0.58 -3.18 -5.83
CA ASN A 54 -0.08 -3.77 -4.59
C ASN A 54 1.04 -2.92 -3.99
N ARG A 55 0.72 -2.25 -2.87
CA ARG A 55 1.54 -1.26 -2.15
C ARG A 55 1.81 0.00 -2.98
N TYR A 56 1.59 1.14 -2.35
CA TYR A 56 1.81 2.47 -2.92
C TYR A 56 2.19 3.44 -1.79
N TRP A 57 1.82 4.72 -1.87
CA TRP A 57 2.21 5.74 -0.89
C TRP A 57 1.95 5.35 0.58
N HIS A 58 0.72 4.95 0.92
CA HIS A 58 0.34 4.58 2.30
C HIS A 58 1.30 3.54 2.93
N SER A 59 1.78 2.57 2.14
CA SER A 59 2.70 1.54 2.65
C SER A 59 4.06 2.09 3.05
N GLN A 60 4.56 3.08 2.32
CA GLN A 60 5.86 3.70 2.58
C GLN A 60 5.74 4.77 3.66
N ALA A 61 4.68 5.59 3.62
CA ALA A 61 4.40 6.59 4.63
C ALA A 61 4.20 5.93 6.01
N ALA A 62 3.38 4.88 6.11
CA ALA A 62 3.18 4.17 7.38
C ALA A 62 4.47 3.52 7.91
N PHE A 63 5.30 2.97 7.02
CA PHE A 63 6.60 2.42 7.40
C PHE A 63 7.55 3.50 7.94
N ALA A 64 7.67 4.62 7.23
CA ALA A 64 8.56 5.72 7.61
C ALA A 64 8.13 6.37 8.94
N LEU A 65 6.83 6.60 9.14
CA LEU A 65 6.30 7.15 10.39
C LEU A 65 6.47 6.18 11.57
N ALA A 66 6.28 4.88 11.35
CA ALA A 66 6.52 3.87 12.38
C ALA A 66 8.01 3.78 12.75
N LEU A 67 8.92 3.93 11.77
CA LEU A 67 10.35 4.00 12.01
C LEU A 67 10.73 5.25 12.80
N ALA A 68 10.21 6.41 12.43
CA ALA A 68 10.43 7.65 13.15
C ALA A 68 9.96 7.57 14.63
N GLU A 69 8.81 6.95 14.90
CA GLU A 69 8.39 6.73 16.30
C GLU A 69 9.36 5.81 17.07
N VAL A 70 9.96 4.81 16.41
CA VAL A 70 10.96 3.93 17.03
C VAL A 70 12.26 4.70 17.32
N GLU A 71 12.60 5.68 16.49
CA GLU A 71 13.73 6.58 16.66
C GLU A 71 13.45 7.72 17.68
N GLY A 72 12.24 7.76 18.27
CA GLY A 72 11.88 8.69 19.34
C GLY A 72 11.16 9.96 18.89
N TYR A 73 10.85 10.11 17.60
CA TYR A 73 10.10 11.26 17.11
C TYR A 73 8.64 11.20 17.55
N LYS A 74 8.13 12.34 18.05
CA LYS A 74 6.72 12.51 18.41
C LYS A 74 5.95 13.11 17.23
N ILE A 75 5.18 12.28 16.54
CA ILE A 75 4.36 12.71 15.40
C ILE A 75 2.95 13.01 15.89
N SER A 76 2.50 14.26 15.70
CA SER A 76 1.12 14.65 16.01
C SER A 76 0.13 13.92 15.10
N PRO A 77 -0.97 13.35 15.62
CA PRO A 77 -2.04 12.77 14.80
C PRO A 77 -2.66 13.74 13.77
N LEU A 78 -2.53 15.04 14.00
CA LEU A 78 -3.02 16.09 13.08
C LEU A 78 -2.00 16.49 12.00
N SER A 79 -0.81 15.88 12.02
CA SER A 79 0.27 16.21 11.10
C SER A 79 -0.14 16.05 9.63
N HIS A 80 0.30 16.99 8.79
CA HIS A 80 0.15 16.92 7.34
C HIS A 80 0.84 15.69 6.73
N LEU A 81 1.76 15.04 7.47
CA LEU A 81 2.40 13.78 7.05
C LEU A 81 1.41 12.63 6.83
N TYR A 82 0.19 12.74 7.36
CA TYR A 82 -0.88 11.79 7.11
C TYR A 82 -1.74 12.14 5.89
N MET A 83 -1.51 13.27 5.23
CA MET A 83 -2.23 13.67 4.01
C MET A 83 -1.53 13.11 2.77
N TRP A 84 -2.33 12.75 1.76
CA TRP A 84 -1.81 12.38 0.46
C TRP A 84 -0.94 13.49 -0.15
N PRO A 85 0.16 13.17 -0.85
CA PRO A 85 0.94 14.17 -1.57
C PRO A 85 0.14 14.77 -2.72
N GLU A 86 0.08 16.10 -2.80
CA GLU A 86 -0.73 16.82 -3.81
C GLU A 86 -0.34 16.50 -5.26
N ASP A 87 0.91 16.10 -5.48
CA ASP A 87 1.49 15.84 -6.80
C ASP A 87 1.53 14.35 -7.17
N LEU A 88 1.03 13.45 -6.31
CA LEU A 88 1.02 12.02 -6.56
C LEU A 88 -0.38 11.57 -7.00
N LEU A 89 -0.46 10.74 -8.04
CA LEU A 89 -1.72 10.19 -8.54
C LEU A 89 -2.52 9.50 -7.42
N VAL A 90 -3.69 10.04 -7.11
CA VAL A 90 -4.61 9.54 -6.08
C VAL A 90 -5.39 8.33 -6.61
N PRO A 91 -5.42 7.19 -5.90
CA PRO A 91 -6.28 6.07 -6.27
C PRO A 91 -7.74 6.31 -5.87
N ASP A 92 -8.69 5.82 -6.67
CA ASP A 92 -10.13 5.97 -6.39
C ASP A 92 -10.57 5.26 -5.10
N LYS A 93 -9.93 4.12 -4.79
CA LYS A 93 -10.17 3.33 -3.57
C LYS A 93 -8.85 2.75 -3.04
N VAL A 94 -8.75 2.67 -1.72
CA VAL A 94 -7.62 2.03 -1.03
C VAL A 94 -8.15 1.02 -0.04
N PHE A 95 -7.67 -0.21 -0.14
CA PHE A 95 -8.01 -1.29 0.78
C PHE A 95 -6.85 -1.58 1.72
N PHE A 96 -7.12 -1.59 3.02
CA PHE A 96 -6.18 -2.07 4.03
C PHE A 96 -6.60 -3.47 4.50
N LEU A 97 -5.78 -4.46 4.14
CA LEU A 97 -6.04 -5.85 4.49
C LEU A 97 -5.47 -6.14 5.88
N GLN A 98 -6.34 -6.13 6.89
CA GLN A 98 -5.97 -6.50 8.24
C GLN A 98 -5.67 -8.00 8.30
N TYR A 99 -4.43 -8.34 8.61
CA TYR A 99 -4.02 -9.74 8.70
C TYR A 99 -4.31 -10.29 10.10
N SER A 100 -5.14 -11.33 10.23
CA SER A 100 -5.27 -12.01 11.52
C SER A 100 -3.95 -12.69 11.86
N HIS A 101 -3.51 -12.54 13.11
CA HIS A 101 -2.21 -13.02 13.56
C HIS A 101 -2.07 -14.56 13.54
N SER A 102 -3.11 -15.28 13.12
CA SER A 102 -3.26 -16.74 13.13
C SER A 102 -2.71 -17.45 11.90
N ARG A 103 -1.80 -16.83 11.12
CA ARG A 103 -1.14 -17.56 10.01
C ARG A 103 -0.29 -18.69 10.58
N PRO A 104 -0.38 -19.93 10.05
CA PRO A 104 0.55 -20.99 10.41
C PRO A 104 1.99 -20.56 10.10
N ARG A 105 2.91 -20.94 10.98
CA ARG A 105 4.32 -20.52 11.08
C ARG A 105 5.18 -20.79 9.81
N ASN A 106 4.58 -21.36 8.77
CA ASN A 106 5.26 -22.00 7.64
C ASN A 106 5.32 -21.13 6.37
N MET A 107 4.60 -20.00 6.32
CA MET A 107 4.74 -19.04 5.23
C MET A 107 5.84 -18.03 5.60
N GLN A 108 7.10 -18.40 5.41
CA GLN A 108 8.22 -17.47 5.53
C GLN A 108 8.07 -16.40 4.45
N SER A 109 7.58 -15.21 4.81
CA SER A 109 7.65 -14.08 3.90
C SER A 109 9.11 -13.71 3.70
N VAL A 110 9.57 -13.62 2.45
CA VAL A 110 10.89 -13.09 2.07
C VAL A 110 11.11 -11.66 2.61
N ILE A 111 10.04 -10.98 3.03
CA ILE A 111 10.08 -9.73 3.78
C ILE A 111 10.67 -10.02 5.17
N ARG A 112 11.84 -9.44 5.46
CA ARG A 112 12.49 -9.37 6.78
C ARG A 112 11.41 -9.28 7.85
N THR A 113 11.21 -10.35 8.62
CA THR A 113 10.06 -10.49 9.52
C THR A 113 10.04 -9.32 10.51
N MET A 114 9.20 -8.33 10.25
CA MET A 114 9.05 -7.19 11.13
C MET A 114 8.56 -7.69 12.49
N SER A 115 9.09 -7.13 13.58
CA SER A 115 8.61 -7.49 14.91
C SER A 115 7.11 -7.21 15.02
N ARG A 116 6.40 -7.97 15.86
CA ARG A 116 4.97 -7.74 16.10
C ARG A 116 4.71 -6.28 16.51
N LYS A 117 5.51 -5.75 17.45
CA LYS A 117 5.45 -4.36 17.90
C LYS A 117 5.58 -3.36 16.73
N PHE A 118 6.48 -3.61 15.78
CA PHE A 118 6.64 -2.73 14.63
C PHE A 118 5.45 -2.80 13.67
N ARG A 119 4.87 -3.99 13.46
CA ARG A 119 3.65 -4.14 12.66
C ARG A 119 2.47 -3.41 13.30
N ASP A 120 2.30 -3.53 14.62
CA ASP A 120 1.25 -2.83 15.35
C ASP A 120 1.38 -1.31 15.20
N ARG A 121 2.61 -0.78 15.29
CA ARG A 121 2.90 0.64 15.01
C ARG A 121 2.54 1.02 13.58
N MET A 122 2.97 0.24 12.58
CA MET A 122 2.61 0.50 11.18
C MET A 122 1.09 0.53 11.00
N THR A 123 0.35 -0.41 11.57
CA THR A 123 -1.12 -0.43 11.53
C THR A 123 -1.70 0.85 12.11
N GLN A 124 -1.20 1.31 13.26
CA GLN A 124 -1.64 2.59 13.84
C GLN A 124 -1.36 3.77 12.91
N GLN A 125 -0.22 3.78 12.21
CA GLN A 125 0.07 4.83 11.23
C GLN A 125 -0.88 4.78 10.03
N PHE A 126 -1.18 3.59 9.51
CA PHE A 126 -2.16 3.44 8.42
C PHE A 126 -3.53 4.03 8.78
N MET A 127 -4.02 3.77 10.00
CA MET A 127 -5.34 4.26 10.45
C MET A 127 -5.43 5.78 10.59
N ARG A 128 -4.29 6.47 10.68
CA ARG A 128 -4.26 7.94 10.77
C ARG A 128 -4.23 8.63 9.40
N MET A 129 -4.03 7.86 8.32
CA MET A 129 -3.88 8.41 6.98
C MET A 129 -5.20 8.97 6.46
N ARG A 130 -5.10 10.09 5.74
CA ARG A 130 -6.24 10.91 5.32
C ARG A 130 -6.15 11.17 3.83
N GLN A 131 -7.26 10.89 3.15
CA GLN A 131 -7.46 11.09 1.71
C GLN A 131 -6.50 10.22 0.88
N PRO A 132 -6.99 9.33 -0.01
CA PRO A 132 -8.34 8.80 -0.07
C PRO A 132 -8.66 7.98 1.19
N ALA A 133 -9.96 7.76 1.46
CA ALA A 133 -10.39 7.01 2.63
C ALA A 133 -9.86 5.57 2.60
N LEU A 134 -9.31 5.13 3.74
CA LEU A 134 -8.81 3.78 3.90
C LEU A 134 -9.97 2.82 4.19
N GLN A 135 -10.28 1.93 3.27
CA GLN A 135 -11.29 0.91 3.48
C GLN A 135 -10.67 -0.32 4.14
N GLU A 136 -10.96 -0.50 5.42
CA GLU A 136 -10.47 -1.66 6.15
C GLU A 136 -11.23 -2.93 5.77
N ILE A 137 -10.47 -4.00 5.52
CA ILE A 137 -10.98 -5.35 5.22
C ILE A 137 -10.49 -6.29 6.30
N PHE A 138 -11.39 -6.63 7.21
CA PHE A 138 -11.16 -7.56 8.31
C PHE A 138 -11.74 -8.92 7.96
N GLU A 139 -10.93 -9.80 7.39
CA GLU A 139 -11.33 -11.17 7.09
C GLU A 139 -10.15 -12.11 7.31
N VAL A 140 -10.40 -13.26 7.94
CA VAL A 140 -9.34 -14.26 8.25
C VAL A 140 -8.97 -15.07 7.01
N GLN A 141 -9.96 -15.37 6.17
CA GLN A 141 -9.82 -16.24 5.00
C GLN A 141 -9.66 -15.40 3.73
N LEU A 142 -8.69 -15.77 2.88
CA LEU A 142 -8.38 -15.04 1.65
C LEU A 142 -9.59 -14.91 0.72
N PHE A 143 -10.37 -15.99 0.52
CA PHE A 143 -11.54 -15.93 -0.34
C PHE A 143 -12.61 -14.95 0.17
N ARG A 144 -12.75 -14.79 1.50
CA ARG A 144 -13.64 -13.81 2.11
C ARG A 144 -13.12 -12.39 1.93
N GLN A 145 -11.80 -12.18 2.07
CA GLN A 145 -11.15 -10.89 1.77
C GLN A 145 -11.47 -10.47 0.33
N VAL A 146 -11.19 -11.35 -0.63
CA VAL A 146 -11.42 -11.09 -2.06
C VAL A 146 -12.89 -10.86 -2.34
N GLY A 147 -13.79 -11.72 -1.84
CA GLY A 147 -15.23 -11.57 -2.03
C GLY A 147 -15.77 -10.23 -1.49
N ARG A 148 -15.26 -9.77 -0.35
CA ARG A 148 -15.63 -8.48 0.23
C ARG A 148 -15.13 -7.30 -0.60
N ILE A 149 -13.90 -7.36 -1.08
CA ILE A 149 -13.32 -6.34 -1.98
C ILE A 149 -14.14 -6.26 -3.27
N LEU A 150 -14.42 -7.40 -3.91
CA LEU A 150 -15.22 -7.45 -5.14
C LEU A 150 -16.62 -6.88 -4.93
N LYS A 151 -17.26 -7.19 -3.80
CA LYS A 151 -18.57 -6.62 -3.45
C LYS A 151 -18.52 -5.09 -3.36
N ILE A 152 -17.50 -4.54 -2.70
CA ILE A 152 -17.34 -3.08 -2.57
C ILE A 152 -17.10 -2.45 -3.94
N ILE A 153 -16.23 -3.04 -4.77
CA ILE A 153 -15.97 -2.56 -6.13
C ILE A 153 -17.26 -2.58 -6.97
N ALA A 154 -18.04 -3.65 -6.91
CA ALA A 154 -19.28 -3.77 -7.67
C ALA A 154 -20.33 -2.71 -7.27
N GLN A 155 -20.37 -2.35 -5.99
CA GLN A 155 -21.29 -1.33 -5.47
C GLN A 155 -20.89 0.09 -5.90
N GLU A 156 -19.60 0.38 -5.90
CA GLU A 156 -19.06 1.72 -6.18
C GLU A 156 -18.88 1.96 -7.68
N PHE A 157 -18.62 0.90 -8.45
CA PHE A 157 -18.38 0.95 -9.88
C PHE A 157 -19.32 -0.03 -10.60
N PRO A 158 -20.63 0.28 -10.74
CA PRO A 158 -21.66 -0.64 -11.23
C PRO A 158 -21.50 -1.11 -12.69
N GLY A 159 -20.46 -0.65 -13.41
CA GLY A 159 -20.09 -1.14 -14.75
C GLY A 159 -18.83 -2.00 -14.80
N PHE A 160 -18.12 -2.15 -13.69
CA PHE A 160 -16.77 -2.74 -13.69
C PHE A 160 -16.74 -4.21 -14.14
N PHE A 161 -17.80 -4.96 -13.83
CA PHE A 161 -17.91 -6.38 -14.14
C PHE A 161 -18.77 -6.68 -15.37
N SER A 162 -19.38 -5.65 -15.98
CA SER A 162 -20.24 -5.78 -17.16
C SER A 162 -19.47 -6.23 -18.40
N ASP A 163 -18.19 -5.87 -18.48
CA ASP A 163 -17.27 -6.21 -19.59
C ASP A 163 -16.61 -7.59 -19.43
N ILE A 164 -17.11 -8.44 -18.52
CA ILE A 164 -16.56 -9.78 -18.23
C ILE A 164 -17.53 -10.90 -18.71
N GLN A 165 -18.60 -10.55 -19.41
CA GLN A 165 -19.45 -11.52 -20.13
C GLN A 165 -19.00 -11.67 -21.58
#